data_AF-A0A7J7HGW4-F1
#
_entry.id   AF-A0A7J7HGW4-F1
#
_cell.length_a   1.000
_cell.length_b   1.000
_cell.length_c   1.000
_cell.angle_alpha   90.00
_cell.angle_beta   90.00
_cell.angle_gamma   90.00
#
_symmetry.space_group_name_H-M   'P 1'
#
loop_
_entity.id
_entity.type
_entity.pdbx_description
1 polymer ?
#
loop_
_entity_poly.entity_id
_entity_poly.type
_entity_poly.pdbx_seq_one_letter_code
_entity_poly.pdbx_strand_id
1 'polypeptide(L)'
;MKFPHIVNDFRLAARNAIDAGFDGVEIHGANGYIIDQFMKDTVNDRTDIYGGSLENRCRFALEIVNAVVDEIGADRVGMRLSPFADYMETGDSNPDALGLYMANEVGKFNILYLHVIEPRMVKIGER
;
A
#
# COMPACT_ATOMS: atom_id res chain seq x y z
N MET A 1 15.04 11.12 6.26
CA MET A 1 15.24 9.68 6.50
C MET A 1 15.30 9.01 5.13
N LYS A 2 16.33 8.23 4.81
CA LYS A 2 16.42 7.56 3.51
C LYS A 2 15.54 6.31 3.54
N PHE A 3 14.35 6.32 2.94
CA PHE A 3 13.44 5.16 2.84
C PHE A 3 13.97 3.88 2.15
N PRO A 4 15.08 3.87 1.37
CA PRO A 4 15.59 2.65 0.75
C PRO A 4 15.84 1.47 1.70
N HIS A 5 16.18 1.72 2.97
CA HIS A 5 16.39 0.61 3.92
C HIS A 5 15.07 -0.12 4.24
N ILE A 6 13.97 0.60 4.45
CA ILE A 6 12.66 -0.02 4.74
C ILE A 6 12.17 -0.81 3.52
N VAL A 7 12.31 -0.27 2.30
CA VAL A 7 11.98 -1.01 1.07
C VAL A 7 12.78 -2.31 0.99
N ASN A 8 14.08 -2.26 1.30
CA ASN A 8 14.91 -3.45 1.36
C ASN A 8 14.51 -4.43 2.47
N ASP A 9 13.99 -3.95 3.60
CA ASP A 9 13.51 -4.80 4.68
C ASP A 9 12.26 -5.59 4.25
N PHE A 10 11.32 -4.98 3.52
CA PHE A 10 10.20 -5.70 2.90
C PHE A 10 10.67 -6.76 1.89
N ARG A 11 11.65 -6.41 1.05
CA ARG A 11 12.27 -7.35 0.10
C ARG A 11 12.87 -8.56 0.83
N LEU A 12 13.68 -8.32 1.85
CA LEU A 12 14.30 -9.40 2.64
C LEU A 12 13.25 -10.24 3.38
N ALA A 13 12.21 -9.61 3.94
CA ALA A 13 11.11 -10.33 4.58
C ALA A 13 10.37 -11.24 3.60
N ALA A 14 10.14 -10.79 2.37
CA ALA A 14 9.53 -11.60 1.32
C ALA A 14 10.39 -12.81 0.95
N ARG A 15 11.71 -12.62 0.74
CA ARG A 15 12.65 -13.73 0.53
C ARG A 15 12.58 -14.74 1.68
N ASN A 16 12.66 -14.26 2.91
CA ASN A 16 12.62 -15.12 4.10
C ASN A 16 11.31 -15.92 4.19
N ALA A 17 10.17 -15.33 3.78
CA ALA A 17 8.90 -16.05 3.73
C ALA A 17 8.94 -17.19 2.71
N ILE A 18 9.49 -16.96 1.52
CA ILE A 18 9.66 -18.01 0.51
C ILE A 18 10.62 -19.10 0.99
N ASP A 19 11.75 -18.73 1.59
CA ASP A 19 12.73 -19.67 2.15
C ASP A 19 12.12 -20.51 3.29
N ALA A 20 11.15 -19.95 4.02
CA ALA A 20 10.39 -20.66 5.05
C ALA A 20 9.28 -21.57 4.50
N GLY A 21 9.02 -21.55 3.19
CA GLY A 21 8.04 -22.41 2.52
C GLY A 21 6.64 -21.83 2.36
N PHE A 22 6.46 -20.51 2.50
CA PHE A 22 5.20 -19.86 2.12
C PHE A 22 5.05 -19.84 0.59
N ASP A 23 3.81 -20.00 0.11
CA ASP A 23 3.50 -19.92 -1.32
C ASP A 23 3.65 -18.51 -1.90
N GLY A 24 3.50 -17.49 -1.05
CA GLY A 24 3.59 -16.08 -1.42
C GLY A 24 3.38 -15.15 -0.21
N VAL A 25 3.34 -13.84 -0.47
CA VAL A 25 3.17 -12.82 0.57
C VAL A 25 2.07 -11.82 0.20
N GLU A 26 1.40 -11.28 1.21
CA GLU A 26 0.51 -10.12 1.07
C GLU A 26 1.18 -8.88 1.67
N ILE A 27 1.38 -7.83 0.86
CA ILE A 27 1.87 -6.54 1.33
C ILE A 27 0.73 -5.80 2.03
N HIS A 28 0.89 -5.53 3.32
CA HIS A 28 -0.14 -4.87 4.12
C HIS A 28 -0.10 -3.33 3.94
N GLY A 29 -0.84 -2.82 2.95
CA GLY A 29 -1.06 -1.39 2.67
C GLY A 29 -2.37 -0.84 3.21
N ALA A 30 -2.78 -1.19 4.43
CA ALA A 30 -4.12 -0.93 4.94
C ALA A 30 -4.13 -0.66 6.45
N ASN A 31 -5.31 -0.28 6.98
CA ASN A 31 -5.65 -0.18 8.40
C ASN A 31 -4.74 0.74 9.23
N GLY A 32 -4.24 1.83 8.64
CA GLY A 32 -3.44 2.83 9.35
C GLY A 32 -2.01 2.41 9.68
N TYR A 33 -1.51 1.30 9.13
CA TYR A 33 -0.09 0.94 9.23
C TYR A 33 0.78 1.75 8.26
N ILE A 34 2.10 1.59 8.35
CA ILE A 34 3.08 2.49 7.73
C ILE A 34 2.83 2.78 6.23
N ILE A 35 2.49 1.78 5.41
CA ILE A 35 2.21 2.01 3.99
C ILE A 35 0.94 2.85 3.80
N ASP A 36 -0.11 2.59 4.59
CA ASP A 36 -1.37 3.36 4.58
C ASP A 36 -1.14 4.81 5.06
N GLN A 37 -0.30 5.00 6.08
CA GLN A 37 0.12 6.33 6.57
C GLN A 37 0.83 7.15 5.51
N PHE A 38 1.59 6.52 4.61
CA PHE A 38 2.21 7.22 3.48
C PHE A 38 1.18 7.60 2.42
N MET A 39 0.24 6.70 2.10
CA MET A 39 -0.74 6.95 1.04
C MET A 39 -1.74 8.07 1.38
N LYS A 40 -2.05 8.25 2.66
CA LYS A 40 -3.18 9.05 3.11
C LYS A 40 -2.81 10.46 3.60
N ASP A 41 -3.48 11.48 3.07
CA ASP A 41 -3.13 12.90 3.33
C ASP A 41 -3.45 13.42 4.73
N THR A 42 -4.32 12.76 5.50
CA THR A 42 -4.58 13.19 6.88
C THR A 42 -3.37 12.94 7.80
N VAL A 43 -2.47 12.04 7.42
CA VAL A 43 -1.27 11.66 8.19
C VAL A 43 0.02 12.06 7.48
N ASN A 44 0.09 11.94 6.15
CA ASN A 44 1.28 12.30 5.39
C ASN A 44 1.35 13.80 5.09
N ASP A 45 1.96 14.56 6.00
CA ASP A 45 2.25 15.99 5.88
C ASP A 45 3.61 16.31 5.24
N ARG A 46 4.25 15.32 4.60
CA ARG A 46 5.58 15.48 4.03
C ARG A 46 5.57 16.41 2.82
N THR A 47 6.68 17.11 2.64
CA THR A 47 6.92 18.03 1.51
C THR A 47 7.99 17.53 0.53
N ASP A 48 8.48 16.29 0.71
CA ASP A 48 9.45 15.67 -0.18
C ASP A 48 8.78 14.76 -1.22
N ILE A 49 9.58 13.96 -1.94
CA ILE A 49 9.10 13.08 -3.03
C ILE A 49 8.13 11.98 -2.57
N TYR A 50 7.92 11.83 -1.26
CA TYR A 50 7.02 10.85 -0.67
C TYR A 50 5.74 11.49 -0.09
N GLY A 51 5.50 12.79 -0.31
CA GLY A 51 4.29 13.48 0.17
C GLY A 51 3.76 14.55 -0.78
N GLY A 52 2.69 15.21 -0.35
CA GLY A 52 1.96 16.19 -1.14
C GLY A 52 1.03 15.54 -2.16
N SER A 53 1.50 15.37 -3.40
CA SER A 53 0.67 14.83 -4.49
C SER A 53 0.31 13.35 -4.27
N LEU A 54 -0.81 12.91 -4.87
CA LEU A 54 -1.27 11.53 -4.78
C LEU A 54 -0.18 10.53 -5.23
N GLU A 55 0.52 10.84 -6.31
CA GLU A 55 1.61 10.02 -6.86
C GLU A 55 2.77 9.91 -5.88
N ASN A 56 3.15 11.01 -5.22
CA ASN A 56 4.22 11.02 -4.24
C ASN A 56 3.85 10.24 -2.99
N ARG A 57 2.62 10.42 -2.47
CA ARG A 57 2.12 9.66 -1.32
C ARG A 57 2.09 8.15 -1.58
N CYS A 58 1.74 7.75 -2.81
CA CYS A 58 1.71 6.34 -3.22
C CYS A 58 3.08 5.75 -3.56
N ARG A 59 4.10 6.59 -3.81
CA ARG A 59 5.44 6.18 -4.25
C ARG A 59 6.05 5.11 -3.36
N PHE A 60 5.97 5.28 -2.05
CA PHE A 60 6.55 4.34 -1.09
C PHE A 60 5.92 2.95 -1.20
N ALA A 61 4.60 2.87 -1.36
CA ALA A 61 3.89 1.61 -1.56
C ALA A 61 4.34 0.92 -2.86
N LEU A 62 4.45 1.68 -3.96
CA LEU A 62 4.85 1.15 -5.26
C LEU A 62 6.33 0.72 -5.30
N GLU A 63 7.22 1.42 -4.58
CA GLU A 63 8.61 1.01 -4.41
C GLU A 63 8.71 -0.34 -3.66
N ILE A 64 7.87 -0.55 -2.65
CA ILE A 64 7.79 -1.84 -1.93
C ILE A 64 7.24 -2.94 -2.84
N VAL A 65 6.14 -2.69 -3.55
CA VAL A 65 5.57 -3.67 -4.50
C VAL A 65 6.62 -4.07 -5.52
N ASN A 66 7.31 -3.11 -6.15
CA ASN A 66 8.36 -3.39 -7.11
C ASN A 66 9.47 -4.26 -6.51
N ALA A 67 10.01 -3.87 -5.36
CA ALA A 67 11.11 -4.58 -4.73
C ALA A 67 10.74 -6.02 -4.33
N VAL A 68 9.51 -6.24 -3.86
CA VAL A 68 9.00 -7.57 -3.50
C VAL A 68 8.75 -8.41 -4.75
N VAL A 69 8.17 -7.83 -5.81
CA VAL A 69 7.95 -8.49 -7.10
C VAL A 69 9.27 -8.91 -7.75
N ASP A 70 10.27 -8.02 -7.77
CA ASP A 70 11.60 -8.32 -8.31
C ASP A 70 12.29 -9.47 -7.55
N GLU A 71 11.96 -9.64 -6.28
CA GLU A 71 12.57 -10.63 -5.39
C GLU A 71 11.94 -12.01 -5.50
N ILE A 72 10.60 -12.08 -5.44
CA ILE A 72 9.88 -13.35 -5.35
C ILE A 72 8.99 -13.63 -6.56
N GLY A 73 8.89 -12.74 -7.55
CA GLY A 73 8.01 -12.90 -8.71
C GLY A 73 6.56 -12.49 -8.42
N ALA A 74 5.92 -11.84 -9.39
CA ALA A 74 4.60 -11.22 -9.23
C ALA A 74 3.47 -12.22 -8.92
N ASP A 75 3.59 -13.45 -9.40
CA ASP A 75 2.66 -14.55 -9.18
C ASP A 75 2.61 -15.04 -7.72
N ARG A 76 3.50 -14.54 -6.87
CA ARG A 76 3.57 -14.83 -5.43
C ARG A 76 3.30 -13.61 -4.55
N VAL A 77 2.82 -12.51 -5.13
CA VAL A 77 2.61 -11.24 -4.43
C VAL A 77 1.13 -10.87 -4.46
N GLY A 78 0.57 -10.52 -3.30
CA GLY A 78 -0.68 -9.80 -3.16
C GLY A 78 -0.47 -8.45 -2.49
N MET A 79 -1.42 -7.54 -2.64
CA MET A 79 -1.45 -6.28 -1.88
C MET A 79 -2.81 -6.07 -1.24
N ARG A 80 -2.82 -5.63 0.01
CA ARG A 80 -4.05 -5.29 0.74
C ARG A 80 -4.21 -3.79 0.90
N LEU A 81 -5.40 -3.27 0.59
CA LEU A 81 -5.76 -1.84 0.68
C LEU A 81 -7.03 -1.61 1.50
N SER A 82 -7.12 -0.43 2.12
CA SER A 82 -8.33 0.06 2.78
C SER A 82 -8.57 1.55 2.50
N PRO A 83 -8.87 1.93 1.25
CA PRO A 83 -8.91 3.33 0.84
C PRO A 83 -9.90 4.17 1.67
N PHE A 84 -11.07 3.58 1.97
CA PHE A 84 -12.17 4.24 2.67
C PHE A 84 -12.11 4.14 4.20
N ALA A 85 -11.15 3.40 4.76
CA ALA A 85 -11.05 3.24 6.20
C ALA A 85 -10.29 4.41 6.83
N ASP A 86 -10.74 4.90 7.98
CA ASP A 86 -10.11 5.98 8.76
C ASP A 86 -9.54 5.48 10.12
N TYR A 87 -9.27 4.17 10.22
CA TYR A 87 -8.68 3.56 11.41
C TYR A 87 -7.39 4.28 11.84
N MET A 88 -7.19 4.41 13.16
CA MET A 88 -6.03 5.08 13.75
C MET A 88 -5.80 6.49 13.20
N GLU A 89 -6.89 7.23 12.95
CA GLU A 89 -6.84 8.60 12.42
C GLU A 89 -6.16 8.69 11.04
N THR A 90 -6.14 7.58 10.29
CA THR A 90 -5.50 7.50 8.97
C THR A 90 -6.56 7.47 7.87
N GLY A 91 -7.10 8.64 7.52
CA GLY A 91 -8.08 8.85 6.44
C GLY A 91 -7.49 9.55 5.20
N ASP A 92 -8.20 9.54 4.08
CA ASP A 92 -7.82 10.30 2.88
C ASP A 92 -8.93 11.28 2.50
N SER A 93 -8.56 12.47 2.02
CA SER A 93 -9.53 13.47 1.57
C SER A 93 -10.27 13.07 0.28
N ASN A 94 -9.73 12.14 -0.50
CA ASN A 94 -10.35 11.61 -1.72
C ASN A 94 -10.05 10.10 -1.88
N PRO A 95 -10.71 9.24 -1.07
CA PRO A 95 -10.45 7.81 -1.04
C PRO A 95 -10.77 7.10 -2.36
N ASP A 96 -11.70 7.62 -3.16
CA ASP A 96 -12.00 7.12 -4.50
C ASP A 96 -10.80 7.31 -5.45
N ALA A 97 -10.21 8.51 -5.47
CA ALA A 97 -9.03 8.78 -6.29
C ALA A 97 -7.82 7.94 -5.84
N LEU A 98 -7.61 7.82 -4.52
CA LEU A 98 -6.54 6.99 -3.96
C LEU A 98 -6.73 5.51 -4.35
N GLY A 99 -7.93 4.96 -4.14
CA GLY A 99 -8.25 3.59 -4.45
C GLY A 99 -8.08 3.27 -5.93
N LEU A 100 -8.61 4.12 -6.82
CA LEU A 100 -8.50 3.94 -8.26
C LEU A 100 -7.05 4.07 -8.75
N TYR A 101 -6.29 5.04 -8.23
CA TYR A 101 -4.88 5.21 -8.57
C TYR A 101 -4.08 3.96 -8.20
N MET A 102 -4.21 3.49 -6.96
CA MET A 102 -3.48 2.31 -6.51
C MET A 102 -3.90 1.04 -7.24
N ALA A 103 -5.18 0.84 -7.51
CA ALA A 103 -5.63 -0.32 -8.28
C ALA A 103 -4.99 -0.35 -9.69
N ASN A 104 -4.92 0.80 -10.37
CA ASN A 104 -4.30 0.90 -11.69
C ASN A 104 -2.77 0.74 -11.64
N GLU A 105 -2.08 1.41 -10.72
CA GLU A 105 -0.62 1.35 -10.64
C GLU A 105 -0.12 -0.03 -10.22
N VAL A 106 -0.74 -0.62 -9.20
CA VAL A 106 -0.36 -1.95 -8.70
C VAL A 106 -0.69 -3.02 -9.77
N GLY A 107 -1.75 -2.83 -10.56
CA GLY A 107 -2.09 -3.69 -11.69
C GLY A 107 -1.00 -3.77 -12.76
N LYS A 108 -0.16 -2.75 -12.92
CA LYS A 108 0.97 -2.75 -13.89
C LYS A 108 2.05 -3.76 -13.53
N PHE A 109 2.16 -4.17 -12.27
CA PHE A 109 3.10 -5.19 -11.82
C PHE A 109 2.61 -6.61 -12.04
N ASN A 110 1.34 -6.78 -12.47
CA ASN A 110 0.71 -8.09 -12.70
C ASN A 110 0.80 -9.02 -11.46
N ILE A 111 0.59 -8.45 -10.27
CA ILE A 111 0.58 -9.20 -9.01
C ILE A 111 -0.61 -10.17 -8.95
N LEU A 112 -0.49 -11.23 -8.15
CA LEU A 112 -1.46 -12.32 -8.07
C LEU A 112 -2.88 -11.85 -7.71
N TYR A 113 -3.01 -10.90 -6.76
CA TYR A 113 -4.30 -10.35 -6.37
C TYR A 113 -4.19 -8.98 -5.68
N LEU A 114 -5.30 -8.24 -5.74
CA LEU A 114 -5.53 -7.05 -4.93
C LEU A 114 -6.67 -7.33 -3.93
N HIS A 115 -6.38 -7.23 -2.64
CA HIS A 115 -7.34 -7.44 -1.55
C HIS A 115 -7.81 -6.08 -1.04
N VAL A 116 -9.08 -5.74 -1.30
CA VAL A 116 -9.64 -4.45 -0.87
C VAL A 116 -10.62 -4.65 0.27
N ILE A 117 -10.43 -3.90 1.36
CA ILE A 117 -11.39 -3.84 2.47
C ILE A 117 -12.49 -2.85 2.11
N GLU A 118 -13.71 -3.36 1.96
CA GLU A 118 -14.91 -2.55 1.76
C GLU A 118 -15.26 -1.71 3.00
N PRO A 119 -15.68 -0.44 2.83
CA PRO A 119 -16.23 0.34 3.93
C PRO A 119 -17.55 -0.28 4.40
N ARG A 120 -17.55 -0.83 5.62
CA ARG A 120 -18.76 -1.41 6.23
C ARG A 120 -19.60 -0.41 7.02
N MET A 121 -19.07 0.79 7.27
CA MET A 121 -19.71 1.85 8.04
C MET A 121 -19.76 3.12 7.19
N VAL A 122 -20.88 3.36 6.51
CA VAL A 122 -21.22 4.69 6.00
C VAL A 122 -21.72 5.49 7.20
N LYS A 123 -21.15 6.66 7.49
CA LYS A 123 -21.80 7.57 8.45
C LYS A 123 -23.21 7.82 7.93
N ILE A 124 -24.23 7.45 8.72
CA ILE A 124 -25.63 7.69 8.38
C ILE A 124 -25.80 9.20 8.20
N GLY A 125 -25.84 9.69 6.95
CA GLY A 125 -25.98 11.12 6.67
C GLY A 125 -25.53 11.60 5.28
N GLU A 126 -24.65 10.87 4.59
CA GLU A 126 -24.21 11.27 3.25
C GLU A 126 -24.98 10.47 2.19
N ARG A 127 -25.87 11.17 1.48
CA ARG A 127 -26.56 10.74 0.25
C ARG A 127 -26.02 11.53 -0.91
#